data_AF-A0A7W0G2S0-F1
#
_entry.id   AF-A0A7W0G2S0-F1
#
_cell.length_a   1.000
_cell.length_b   1.000
_cell.length_c   1.000
_cell.angle_alpha   90.00
_cell.angle_beta   90.00
_cell.angle_gamma   90.00
#
_symmetry.space_group_name_H-M   'P 1'
#
loop_
_entity.id
_entity.type
_entity.pdbx_description
1 polymer ?
#
loop_
_entity_poly.entity_id
_entity_poly.type
_entity_poly.pdbx_seq_one_letter_code
_entity_poly.pdbx_strand_id
1 'polypeptide(L)'
;MKHEPKRRAHALLIFFALFISLPAQAAAVPQREHLTPEEIELVRDTQELDKRTAVFVKAVERRLLALTDPSAKQLKDELVKWGEVKGTRAQMLSDVSRILDEAVVNIDDAATHNQKSPLLRKALYKLSEASNRFLPHLLPLRASAQNEPERENLEQAIEKAQEVIDAAKTHAIDENDAKEKSGKKGKDQ
;
A
#
# COMPACT_ATOMS: atom_id res chain seq x y z
N MET A 1 85.99 38.09 21.64
CA MET A 1 84.58 38.35 22.00
C MET A 1 83.72 37.49 21.08
N LYS A 2 83.20 36.35 21.58
CA LYS A 2 81.85 36.16 22.17
C LYS A 2 80.71 36.22 21.13
N HIS A 3 80.16 35.02 20.86
CA HIS A 3 78.74 34.63 20.64
C HIS A 3 77.88 35.41 19.62
N GLU A 4 77.43 34.78 18.52
CA GLU A 4 76.13 34.05 18.31
C GLU A 4 75.26 34.88 17.30
N PRO A 5 74.14 34.39 16.72
CA PRO A 5 74.00 33.16 15.91
C PRO A 5 72.95 33.28 14.74
N LYS A 6 72.81 32.18 13.97
CA LYS A 6 71.59 31.70 13.24
C LYS A 6 71.10 32.56 12.04
N ARG A 7 70.79 31.93 10.91
CA ARG A 7 69.46 31.34 10.65
C ARG A 7 69.55 30.13 9.73
N ARG A 8 69.22 28.96 10.29
CA ARG A 8 68.89 27.74 9.54
C ARG A 8 67.54 27.96 8.87
N ALA A 9 67.45 27.66 7.57
CA ALA A 9 66.19 27.61 6.84
C ALA A 9 65.27 26.59 7.53
N HIS A 10 64.16 27.07 8.10
CA HIS A 10 63.15 26.21 8.69
C HIS A 10 62.24 25.73 7.56
N ALA A 11 62.22 24.40 7.36
CA ALA A 11 61.24 23.71 6.56
C ALA A 11 59.83 24.03 7.09
N LEU A 12 58.98 24.57 6.24
CA LEU A 12 57.57 24.84 6.52
C LEU A 12 56.81 23.51 6.37
N LEU A 13 56.54 22.84 7.49
CA LEU A 13 55.61 21.71 7.57
C LEU A 13 54.18 22.27 7.52
N ILE A 14 53.48 22.01 6.41
CA ILE A 14 52.07 22.31 6.22
C ILE A 14 51.26 21.21 6.93
N PHE A 15 50.64 21.53 8.07
CA PHE A 15 49.63 20.69 8.71
C PHE A 15 48.30 20.87 7.97
N PHE A 16 47.92 19.88 7.17
CA PHE A 16 46.62 19.82 6.49
C PHE A 16 45.60 19.21 7.47
N ALA A 17 44.80 20.05 8.13
CA ALA A 17 43.69 19.58 8.95
C ALA A 17 42.52 19.15 8.05
N LEU A 18 42.43 17.85 7.76
CA LEU A 18 41.31 17.25 7.04
C LEU A 18 40.10 17.16 7.98
N PHE A 19 39.18 18.12 7.87
CA PHE A 19 37.85 18.01 8.47
C PHE A 19 37.07 16.92 7.70
N ILE A 20 37.07 15.70 8.23
CA ILE A 20 36.21 14.62 7.73
C ILE A 20 34.79 14.92 8.22
N SER A 21 33.94 15.49 7.35
CA SER A 21 32.50 15.57 7.59
C SER A 21 31.91 14.15 7.47
N LEU A 22 31.60 13.50 8.60
CA LEU A 22 30.75 12.32 8.59
C LEU A 22 29.32 12.77 8.24
N PRO A 23 28.70 12.26 7.16
CA PRO A 23 27.27 12.46 6.97
C PRO A 23 26.52 11.70 8.07
N ALA A 24 25.65 12.41 8.80
CA ALA A 24 24.70 11.78 9.70
C ALA A 24 23.80 10.85 8.88
N GLN A 25 23.98 9.54 9.02
CA GLN A 25 23.04 8.56 8.50
C GLN A 25 21.76 8.69 9.31
N ALA A 26 20.77 9.38 8.74
CA ALA A 26 19.41 9.30 9.24
C ALA A 26 19.00 7.83 9.18
N ALA A 27 18.77 7.22 10.34
CA ALA A 27 18.24 5.87 10.41
C ALA A 27 16.89 5.86 9.68
N ALA A 28 16.82 5.13 8.57
CA ALA A 28 15.55 4.91 7.89
C ALA A 28 14.62 4.17 8.85
N VAL A 29 13.53 4.82 9.27
CA VAL A 29 12.49 4.17 10.06
C VAL A 29 11.87 3.10 9.16
N PRO A 30 11.89 1.81 9.53
CA PRO A 30 11.25 0.78 8.73
C PRO A 30 9.78 1.13 8.52
N GLN A 31 9.37 1.26 7.26
CA GLN A 31 7.99 1.54 6.93
C GLN A 31 7.15 0.35 7.41
N ARG A 32 6.17 0.60 8.28
CA ARG A 32 5.28 -0.45 8.79
C ARG A 32 4.60 -1.17 7.63
N GLU A 33 4.57 -2.50 7.71
CA GLU A 33 3.78 -3.34 6.82
C GLU A 33 2.30 -3.01 6.97
N HIS A 34 1.63 -2.69 5.85
CA HIS A 34 0.22 -2.32 5.84
C HIS A 34 -0.71 -3.54 5.88
N LEU A 35 -0.21 -4.73 5.53
CA LEU A 35 -0.89 -6.02 5.67
C LEU A 35 -0.43 -6.76 6.93
N THR A 36 -1.29 -7.64 7.47
CA THR A 36 -0.85 -8.60 8.49
C THR A 36 0.06 -9.66 7.86
N PRO A 37 0.92 -10.34 8.64
CA PRO A 37 1.73 -11.45 8.13
C PRO A 37 0.89 -12.51 7.40
N GLU A 38 -0.26 -12.86 7.95
CA GLU A 38 -1.18 -13.84 7.36
C GLU A 38 -1.80 -13.33 6.05
N GLU A 39 -2.16 -12.03 5.97
CA GLU A 39 -2.62 -11.41 4.74
C GLU A 39 -1.53 -11.41 3.66
N ILE A 40 -0.27 -11.16 4.03
CA ILE A 40 0.88 -11.22 3.10
C ILE A 40 1.04 -12.63 2.54
N GLU A 41 0.97 -13.67 3.39
CA GLU A 41 1.05 -15.06 2.94
C GLU A 41 -0.12 -15.39 1.99
N LEU A 42 -1.35 -14.93 2.30
CA LEU A 42 -2.49 -15.10 1.41
C LEU A 42 -2.32 -14.40 0.06
N VAL A 43 -1.77 -13.19 0.03
CA VAL A 43 -1.45 -12.47 -1.22
C VAL A 43 -0.42 -13.24 -2.02
N ARG A 44 0.65 -13.72 -1.36
CA ARG A 44 1.75 -14.45 -1.99
C ARG A 44 1.29 -15.80 -2.57
N ASP A 45 0.47 -16.53 -1.83
CA ASP A 45 0.00 -17.86 -2.22
C ASP A 45 -1.12 -17.79 -3.28
N THR A 46 -1.70 -16.61 -3.51
CA THR A 46 -2.78 -16.38 -4.47
C THR A 46 -2.26 -15.80 -5.78
N GLN A 47 -2.03 -16.67 -6.77
CA GLN A 47 -1.52 -16.25 -8.09
C GLN A 47 -2.59 -15.62 -8.99
N GLU A 48 -3.83 -16.10 -8.93
CA GLU A 48 -4.93 -15.58 -9.76
C GLU A 48 -5.33 -14.17 -9.30
N LEU A 49 -5.26 -13.21 -10.23
CA LEU A 49 -5.47 -11.78 -9.95
C LEU A 49 -6.78 -11.51 -9.21
N ASP A 50 -7.90 -12.07 -9.67
CA ASP A 50 -9.21 -11.81 -9.07
C ASP A 50 -9.32 -12.35 -7.64
N LYS A 51 -8.63 -13.45 -7.35
CA LYS A 51 -8.53 -14.00 -5.99
C LYS A 51 -7.62 -13.16 -5.12
N ARG A 52 -6.50 -12.66 -5.65
CA ARG A 52 -5.58 -11.76 -4.92
C ARG A 52 -6.26 -10.43 -4.60
N THR A 53 -7.01 -9.87 -5.53
CA THR A 53 -7.88 -8.71 -5.29
C THR A 53 -8.88 -8.96 -4.16
N ALA A 54 -9.45 -10.18 -4.06
CA ALA A 54 -10.35 -10.50 -2.96
C ALA A 54 -9.65 -10.51 -1.58
N VAL A 55 -8.36 -10.86 -1.52
CA VAL A 55 -7.54 -10.76 -0.30
C VAL A 55 -7.39 -9.29 0.11
N PHE A 56 -7.02 -8.41 -0.82
CA PHE A 56 -6.93 -6.96 -0.56
C PHE A 56 -8.28 -6.37 -0.11
N VAL A 57 -9.38 -6.72 -0.79
CA VAL A 57 -10.73 -6.29 -0.41
C VAL A 57 -11.05 -6.67 1.03
N LYS A 58 -10.80 -7.93 1.41
CA LYS A 58 -11.04 -8.38 2.78
C LYS A 58 -10.15 -7.65 3.79
N ALA A 59 -8.89 -7.39 3.44
CA ALA A 59 -7.97 -6.64 4.29
C ALA A 59 -8.46 -5.20 4.56
N VAL A 60 -9.00 -4.52 3.54
CA VAL A 60 -9.64 -3.19 3.70
C VAL A 60 -10.90 -3.29 4.56
N GLU A 61 -11.79 -4.25 4.29
CA GLU A 61 -13.05 -4.43 5.05
C GLU A 61 -12.78 -4.59 6.55
N ARG A 62 -11.75 -5.37 6.91
CA ARG A 62 -11.40 -5.60 8.32
C ARG A 62 -10.87 -4.35 9.01
N ARG A 63 -10.11 -3.52 8.31
CA ARG A 63 -9.60 -2.23 8.84
C ARG A 63 -10.71 -1.21 8.96
N LEU A 64 -11.60 -1.12 7.97
CA LEU A 64 -12.78 -0.26 8.05
C LEU A 64 -13.70 -0.67 9.20
N LEU A 65 -13.93 -1.98 9.39
CA LEU A 65 -14.70 -2.48 10.52
C LEU A 65 -14.07 -2.05 11.85
N ALA A 66 -12.76 -2.23 12.02
CA ALA A 66 -12.05 -1.82 13.23
C ALA A 66 -12.10 -0.29 13.47
N LEU A 67 -12.18 0.51 12.41
CA LEU A 67 -12.29 1.96 12.47
C LEU A 67 -13.71 2.46 12.80
N THR A 68 -14.74 1.76 12.33
CA THR A 68 -16.15 2.17 12.49
C THR A 68 -16.85 1.51 13.68
N ASP A 69 -16.42 0.30 14.05
CA ASP A 69 -16.91 -0.43 15.22
C ASP A 69 -15.73 -1.13 15.93
N PRO A 70 -14.99 -0.39 16.78
CA PRO A 70 -13.89 -0.96 17.56
C PRO A 70 -14.32 -2.06 18.55
N SER A 71 -15.62 -2.20 18.81
CA SER A 71 -16.18 -3.22 19.71
C SER A 71 -16.47 -4.55 19.01
N ALA A 72 -16.46 -4.55 17.66
CA ALA A 72 -16.68 -5.74 16.86
C ALA A 72 -15.61 -6.80 17.16
N LYS A 73 -16.05 -7.92 17.76
CA LYS A 73 -15.17 -9.05 18.03
C LYS A 73 -14.86 -9.79 16.73
N GLN A 74 -13.57 -9.92 16.41
CA GLN A 74 -13.14 -10.82 15.34
C GLN A 74 -13.34 -12.27 15.78
N LEU A 75 -13.94 -13.08 14.91
CA LEU A 75 -14.13 -14.50 15.17
C LEU A 75 -12.77 -15.20 15.24
N LYS A 76 -12.63 -16.23 16.09
CA LYS A 76 -11.36 -16.95 16.28
C LYS A 76 -10.82 -17.50 14.97
N ASP A 77 -11.68 -18.07 14.13
CA ASP A 77 -11.27 -18.63 12.83
C ASP A 77 -10.83 -17.53 11.85
N GLU A 78 -11.40 -16.32 11.95
CA GLU A 78 -10.92 -15.19 11.15
C GLU A 78 -9.55 -14.71 11.61
N LEU A 79 -9.28 -14.69 12.92
CA LEU A 79 -7.97 -14.34 13.46
C LEU A 79 -6.89 -15.33 13.03
N VAL A 80 -7.19 -16.63 13.04
CA VAL A 80 -6.25 -17.66 12.58
C VAL A 80 -5.94 -17.51 11.10
N LYS A 81 -6.95 -17.21 10.27
CA LYS A 81 -6.78 -17.13 8.81
C LYS A 81 -6.15 -15.83 8.35
N TRP A 82 -6.51 -14.71 8.97
CA TRP A 82 -6.19 -13.36 8.46
C TRP A 82 -5.29 -12.56 9.42
N GLY A 83 -4.85 -13.14 10.53
CA GLY A 83 -4.09 -12.43 11.55
C GLY A 83 -4.95 -11.47 12.35
N GLU A 84 -4.33 -10.68 13.22
CA GLU A 84 -5.03 -9.65 14.00
C GLU A 84 -4.76 -8.26 13.39
N VAL A 85 -5.83 -7.49 13.13
CA VAL A 85 -5.67 -6.08 12.73
C VAL A 85 -5.29 -5.27 13.95
N LYS A 86 -4.06 -4.74 13.95
CA LYS A 86 -3.48 -3.95 15.06
C LYS A 86 -3.07 -2.58 14.56
N GLY A 87 -3.02 -1.62 15.47
CA GLY A 87 -2.46 -0.29 15.22
C GLY A 87 -3.36 0.82 15.74
N THR A 88 -2.85 2.04 15.66
CA THR A 88 -3.63 3.25 15.94
C THR A 88 -4.63 3.53 14.81
N ARG A 89 -5.59 4.44 15.06
CA ARG A 89 -6.52 4.93 14.03
C ARG A 89 -5.76 5.42 12.78
N ALA A 90 -4.78 6.29 12.96
CA ALA A 90 -3.98 6.84 11.87
C ALA A 90 -3.22 5.73 11.10
N GLN A 91 -2.69 4.74 11.81
CA GLN A 91 -2.04 3.57 11.22
C GLN A 91 -3.02 2.75 10.37
N MET A 92 -4.22 2.46 10.86
CA MET A 92 -5.23 1.72 10.08
C MET A 92 -5.74 2.49 8.87
N LEU A 93 -5.87 3.82 8.97
CA LEU A 93 -6.23 4.67 7.82
C LEU A 93 -5.14 4.66 6.75
N SER A 94 -3.87 4.72 7.15
CA SER A 94 -2.74 4.54 6.24
C SER A 94 -2.68 3.14 5.63
N ASP A 95 -3.03 2.11 6.39
CA ASP A 95 -3.10 0.75 5.85
C ASP A 95 -4.19 0.65 4.78
N VAL A 96 -5.38 1.23 5.00
CA VAL A 96 -6.47 1.23 4.01
C VAL A 96 -6.03 1.89 2.70
N SER A 97 -5.40 3.06 2.76
CA SER A 97 -4.95 3.76 1.54
C SER A 97 -3.90 2.98 0.78
N ARG A 98 -2.94 2.36 1.48
CA ARG A 98 -1.87 1.56 0.89
C ARG A 98 -2.33 0.21 0.33
N ILE A 99 -3.31 -0.44 0.97
CA ILE A 99 -3.89 -1.68 0.44
C ILE A 99 -4.66 -1.41 -0.85
N LEU A 100 -5.43 -0.32 -0.88
CA LEU A 100 -6.13 0.09 -2.11
C LEU A 100 -5.15 0.44 -3.23
N ASP A 101 -4.06 1.14 -2.90
CA ASP A 101 -2.97 1.40 -3.84
C ASP A 101 -2.41 0.12 -4.45
N GLU A 102 -2.03 -0.82 -3.60
CA GLU A 102 -1.44 -2.07 -4.05
C GLU A 102 -2.42 -2.88 -4.90
N ALA A 103 -3.71 -2.89 -4.55
CA ALA A 103 -4.74 -3.55 -5.34
C ALA A 103 -4.89 -2.91 -6.75
N VAL A 104 -4.81 -1.58 -6.84
CA VAL A 104 -4.85 -0.84 -8.11
C VAL A 104 -3.61 -1.15 -8.94
N VAL A 105 -2.41 -1.01 -8.36
CA VAL A 105 -1.13 -1.33 -9.04
C VAL A 105 -1.14 -2.75 -9.59
N ASN A 106 -1.67 -3.72 -8.83
CA ASN A 106 -1.77 -5.11 -9.30
C ASN A 106 -2.70 -5.28 -10.52
N ILE A 107 -3.80 -4.52 -10.57
CA ILE A 107 -4.73 -4.52 -11.70
C ILE A 107 -4.11 -3.83 -12.91
N ASP A 108 -3.47 -2.68 -12.71
CA ASP A 108 -2.79 -1.93 -13.77
C ASP A 108 -1.64 -2.74 -14.36
N ASP A 109 -0.82 -3.36 -13.52
CA ASP A 109 0.24 -4.28 -13.96
C ASP A 109 -0.36 -5.42 -14.79
N ALA A 110 -1.45 -6.06 -14.34
CA ALA A 110 -2.09 -7.10 -15.14
C ALA A 110 -2.64 -6.57 -16.47
N ALA A 111 -3.17 -5.34 -16.49
CA ALA A 111 -3.66 -4.69 -17.70
C ALA A 111 -2.53 -4.39 -18.68
N THR A 112 -1.36 -3.93 -18.23
CA THR A 112 -0.20 -3.69 -19.11
C THR A 112 0.28 -4.97 -19.80
N HIS A 113 0.14 -6.13 -19.14
CA HIS A 113 0.56 -7.42 -19.69
C HIS A 113 -0.50 -8.10 -20.55
N ASN A 114 -1.78 -8.08 -20.14
CA ASN A 114 -2.89 -8.70 -20.88
C ASN A 114 -4.23 -8.01 -20.63
N GLN A 115 -4.51 -6.95 -21.38
CA GLN A 115 -5.74 -6.15 -21.33
C GLN A 115 -7.03 -6.95 -21.59
N LYS A 116 -6.94 -8.10 -22.28
CA LYS A 116 -8.11 -8.93 -22.65
C LYS A 116 -8.35 -10.08 -21.67
N SER A 117 -7.59 -10.14 -20.58
CA SER A 117 -7.71 -11.22 -19.60
C SER A 117 -9.08 -11.20 -18.92
N PRO A 118 -9.83 -12.32 -18.89
CA PRO A 118 -11.04 -12.43 -18.07
C PRO A 118 -10.76 -12.25 -16.58
N LEU A 119 -9.55 -12.60 -16.12
CA LEU A 119 -9.14 -12.37 -14.72
C LEU A 119 -9.00 -10.87 -14.41
N LEU A 120 -8.60 -10.06 -15.39
CA LEU A 120 -8.53 -8.61 -15.24
C LEU A 120 -9.93 -8.01 -15.06
N ARG A 121 -10.87 -8.36 -15.93
CA ARG A 121 -12.26 -7.89 -15.85
C ARG A 121 -12.91 -8.30 -14.53
N LYS A 122 -12.69 -9.54 -14.08
CA LYS A 122 -13.12 -10.01 -12.75
C LYS A 122 -12.54 -9.25 -11.58
N ALA A 123 -11.23 -9.03 -11.61
CA ALA A 123 -10.55 -8.31 -10.54
C ALA A 123 -11.09 -6.87 -10.44
N LEU A 124 -11.21 -6.20 -11.59
CA LEU A 124 -11.78 -4.86 -11.67
C LEU A 124 -13.24 -4.82 -11.18
N TYR A 125 -14.07 -5.80 -11.58
CA TYR A 125 -15.43 -5.93 -11.05
C TYR A 125 -15.43 -6.03 -9.52
N LYS A 126 -14.67 -6.97 -8.97
CA LYS A 126 -14.59 -7.20 -7.51
C LYS A 126 -14.14 -5.96 -6.75
N LEU A 127 -13.11 -5.27 -7.24
CA LEU A 127 -12.60 -4.08 -6.59
C LEU A 127 -13.57 -2.90 -6.71
N SER A 128 -14.26 -2.74 -7.85
CA SER A 128 -15.26 -1.68 -8.03
C SER A 128 -16.48 -1.86 -7.13
N GLU A 129 -17.00 -3.09 -7.01
CA GLU A 129 -18.09 -3.42 -6.10
C GLU A 129 -17.69 -3.20 -4.65
N ALA A 130 -16.46 -3.57 -4.28
CA ALA A 130 -15.93 -3.31 -2.95
C ALA A 130 -15.77 -1.81 -2.68
N SER A 131 -15.24 -1.06 -3.65
CA SER A 131 -15.04 0.39 -3.57
C SER A 131 -16.37 1.13 -3.36
N ASN A 132 -17.44 0.71 -4.06
CA ASN A 132 -18.79 1.21 -3.83
C ASN A 132 -19.26 0.99 -2.38
N ARG A 133 -18.88 -0.14 -1.76
CA ARG A 133 -19.16 -0.40 -0.33
C ARG A 133 -18.25 0.36 0.61
N PHE A 134 -17.01 0.67 0.22
CA PHE A 134 -16.05 1.38 1.06
C PHE A 134 -16.36 2.87 1.21
N LEU A 135 -16.81 3.52 0.13
CA LEU A 135 -17.07 4.97 0.13
C LEU A 135 -18.00 5.44 1.26
N PRO A 136 -19.14 4.77 1.55
CA PRO A 136 -20.00 5.10 2.69
C PRO A 136 -19.31 5.07 4.06
N HIS A 137 -18.23 4.29 4.21
CA HIS A 137 -17.44 4.25 5.45
C HIS A 137 -16.30 5.27 5.46
N LEU A 138 -15.66 5.50 4.31
CA LEU A 138 -14.54 6.44 4.18
C LEU A 138 -14.99 7.91 4.29
N LEU A 139 -16.13 8.27 3.71
CA LEU A 139 -16.60 9.66 3.68
C LEU A 139 -16.86 10.25 5.09
N PRO A 140 -17.54 9.55 6.02
CA PRO A 140 -17.67 10.03 7.41
C PRO A 140 -16.34 10.09 8.15
N LEU A 141 -15.40 9.18 7.86
CA LEU A 141 -14.07 9.20 8.45
C LEU A 141 -13.27 10.43 8.00
N ARG A 142 -13.39 10.85 6.72
CA ARG A 142 -12.81 12.11 6.21
C ARG A 142 -13.34 13.32 6.95
N ALA A 143 -14.65 13.39 7.20
CA ALA A 143 -15.27 14.49 7.94
C ALA A 143 -14.79 14.57 9.40
N SER A 144 -14.28 13.47 9.96
CA SER A 144 -13.81 13.35 11.34
C SER A 144 -12.28 13.18 11.45
N ALA A 145 -11.53 13.50 10.39
CA ALA A 145 -10.07 13.41 10.38
C ALA A 145 -9.47 14.32 11.46
N GLN A 146 -8.57 13.76 12.29
CA GLN A 146 -8.03 14.46 13.46
C GLN A 146 -6.79 15.30 13.16
N ASN A 147 -6.10 14.98 12.07
CA ASN A 147 -4.84 15.58 11.68
C ASN A 147 -4.64 15.45 10.17
N GLU A 148 -3.63 16.15 9.64
CA GLU A 148 -3.38 16.18 8.20
C GLU A 148 -3.01 14.81 7.63
N PRO A 149 -2.14 13.99 8.27
CA PRO A 149 -1.87 12.64 7.77
C PRO A 149 -3.12 11.75 7.68
N GLU A 150 -4.05 11.84 8.63
CA GLU A 150 -5.33 11.12 8.52
C GLU A 150 -6.15 11.60 7.31
N ARG A 151 -6.24 12.93 7.11
CA ARG A 151 -6.95 13.53 5.98
C ARG A 151 -6.36 13.07 4.65
N GLU A 152 -5.04 13.12 4.49
CA GLU A 152 -4.32 12.69 3.29
C GLU A 152 -4.56 11.21 2.98
N ASN A 153 -4.43 10.33 3.98
CA ASN A 153 -4.70 8.90 3.77
C ASN A 153 -6.16 8.63 3.39
N LEU A 154 -7.10 9.36 3.99
CA LEU A 154 -8.52 9.25 3.66
C LEU A 154 -8.82 9.76 2.26
N GLU A 155 -8.23 10.87 1.84
CA GLU A 155 -8.37 11.42 0.50
C GLU A 155 -7.82 10.47 -0.55
N GLN A 156 -6.62 9.92 -0.35
CA GLN A 156 -6.03 8.91 -1.24
C GLN A 156 -6.91 7.65 -1.34
N ALA A 157 -7.44 7.16 -0.22
CA ALA A 157 -8.31 5.98 -0.24
C ALA A 157 -9.63 6.24 -1.00
N ILE A 158 -10.22 7.42 -0.80
CA ILE A 158 -11.46 7.83 -1.49
C ILE A 158 -11.22 8.02 -2.99
N GLU A 159 -10.12 8.70 -3.36
CA GLU A 159 -9.73 8.93 -4.75
C GLU A 159 -9.56 7.60 -5.48
N LYS A 160 -8.77 6.66 -4.93
CA LYS A 160 -8.57 5.34 -5.54
C LYS A 160 -9.87 4.53 -5.65
N ALA A 161 -10.70 4.56 -4.62
CA ALA A 161 -12.00 3.91 -4.69
C ALA A 161 -12.86 4.47 -5.83
N GLN A 162 -12.85 5.80 -6.02
CA GLN A 162 -13.57 6.48 -7.09
C GLN A 162 -12.99 6.17 -8.48
N GLU A 163 -11.66 6.20 -8.61
CA GLU A 163 -10.94 5.84 -9.85
C GLU A 163 -11.28 4.42 -10.30
N VAL A 164 -11.29 3.44 -9.39
CA VAL A 164 -11.66 2.06 -9.70
C VAL A 164 -13.11 1.97 -10.19
N ILE A 165 -14.03 2.66 -9.52
CA ILE A 165 -15.44 2.69 -9.92
C ILE A 165 -15.60 3.29 -11.32
N ASP A 166 -14.89 4.38 -11.61
CA ASP A 166 -14.99 5.06 -12.89
C ASP A 166 -14.27 4.30 -14.01
N ALA A 167 -13.17 3.60 -13.72
CA ALA A 167 -12.53 2.66 -14.63
C ALA A 167 -13.48 1.50 -14.98
N ALA A 168 -14.16 0.92 -13.98
CA ALA A 168 -15.13 -0.14 -14.21
C ALA A 168 -16.29 0.31 -15.12
N LYS A 169 -16.82 1.52 -14.90
CA LYS A 169 -17.84 2.12 -15.80
C LYS A 169 -17.30 2.32 -17.22
N THR A 170 -16.10 2.90 -17.34
CA THR A 170 -15.45 3.21 -18.63
C THR A 170 -15.24 1.94 -19.46
N HIS A 171 -14.89 0.84 -18.80
CA HIS A 171 -14.65 -0.46 -19.44
C HIS A 171 -15.89 -1.37 -19.52
N ALA A 172 -17.08 -0.84 -19.20
CA ALA A 172 -18.35 -1.56 -19.18
C ALA A 172 -18.21 -2.91 -18.42
N ILE A 173 -17.65 -2.84 -17.22
CA ILE A 173 -17.52 -3.98 -16.31
C ILE A 173 -18.85 -4.18 -15.59
N ASP A 174 -19.36 -5.42 -15.55
CA ASP A 174 -20.64 -5.75 -14.92
C ASP A 174 -20.61 -7.12 -14.19
N GLU A 175 -21.73 -7.51 -13.61
CA GLU A 175 -21.85 -8.74 -12.82
C GLU A 175 -21.60 -10.04 -13.62
N ASN A 176 -21.66 -10.00 -14.96
CA ASN A 176 -21.36 -11.15 -15.81
C ASN A 176 -19.86 -11.42 -15.83
N ASP A 177 -19.04 -10.39 -15.71
CA ASP A 177 -17.58 -10.52 -15.60
C ASP A 177 -17.20 -11.36 -14.37
N ALA A 178 -17.94 -11.21 -13.26
CA ALA A 178 -17.73 -12.01 -12.05
C ALA A 178 -17.91 -13.53 -12.29
N LYS A 179 -18.78 -13.90 -13.23
CA LYS A 179 -19.23 -15.28 -13.48
C LYS A 179 -18.42 -15.98 -14.59
N GLU A 180 -17.69 -15.23 -15.41
CA GLU A 180 -17.00 -15.79 -16.58
C GLU A 180 -15.89 -16.79 -16.18
N LYS A 181 -15.94 -18.07 -16.56
CA LYS A 181 -14.88 -19.02 -16.16
C LYS A 181 -13.56 -18.64 -16.84
N SER A 182 -12.44 -18.65 -16.09
CA SER A 182 -11.07 -18.33 -16.55
C SER A 182 -10.48 -19.31 -17.58
N GLY A 183 -11.32 -20.10 -18.25
CA GLY A 183 -10.92 -21.26 -19.04
C GLY A 183 -11.75 -21.52 -20.30
N LYS A 184 -12.32 -20.49 -20.96
CA LYS A 184 -12.70 -20.68 -22.37
C LYS A 184 -11.43 -20.59 -23.21
N LYS A 185 -10.68 -21.70 -23.24
CA LYS A 185 -9.66 -21.99 -24.26
C LYS A 185 -10.22 -21.58 -25.62
N GLY A 186 -9.40 -20.89 -26.41
CA GLY A 186 -9.63 -20.75 -27.83
C GLY A 186 -10.03 -22.10 -28.42
N LYS A 187 -11.28 -22.18 -28.83
CA LYS A 187 -11.67 -22.98 -29.98
C LYS A 187 -12.04 -21.97 -31.04
N ASP A 188 -11.47 -22.20 -32.21
CA ASP A 188 -11.75 -21.57 -33.50
C ASP A 188 -10.94 -20.29 -33.75
N GLN A 189 -9.71 -20.45 -34.27
CA GLN A 189 -9.41 -20.45 -35.72
C GLN A 189 -7.92 -20.68 -35.96
#